data_AF-A0A6G3T9X7-F1
#
_entry.id   AF-A0A6G3T9X7-F1
#
_cell.length_a   1.000
_cell.length_b   1.000
_cell.length_c   1.000
_cell.angle_alpha   90.00
_cell.angle_beta   90.00
_cell.angle_gamma   90.00
#
_symmetry.space_group_name_H-M   'P 1'
#
loop_
_entity.id
_entity.type
_entity.pdbx_description
1 polymer ?
#
loop_
_entity_poly.entity_id
_entity_poly.type
_entity_poly.pdbx_seq_one_letter_code
_entity_poly.pdbx_strand_id
1 'polypeptide(L)'
;EAAATHRPQVVDATAAGQALAALATVDELLKEWDEGGPTVLRAGGLSVRDLKRTAVALDVPEPVAAFWVELAYGAGLIASDGEADERYAATPAYDEWRELPPAERWARLAGTWLTATRTPGVVGGRDAKDRTLSALGPNLDRSAAPKVRHRVLALLAGLPEGA
;
A
#
# COMPACT_ATOMS: atom_id res chain seq x y z
N GLU A 1 30.56 3.65 -4.64
CA GLU A 1 30.27 4.52 -3.49
C GLU A 1 30.44 3.67 -2.24
N ALA A 2 31.19 4.12 -1.23
CA ALA A 2 31.41 3.33 -0.01
C ALA A 2 30.11 3.36 0.82
N ALA A 3 29.61 2.19 1.24
CA ALA A 3 28.44 2.11 2.10
C ALA A 3 28.70 2.89 3.40
N ALA A 4 27.80 3.83 3.74
CA ALA A 4 27.90 4.57 4.99
C ALA A 4 27.56 3.62 6.15
N THR A 5 28.45 3.52 7.14
CA THR A 5 28.21 2.67 8.32
C THR A 5 27.64 3.50 9.46
N HIS A 6 26.44 3.15 9.92
CA HIS A 6 25.72 3.73 11.04
C HIS A 6 25.79 2.81 12.27
N ARG A 7 25.47 3.35 13.46
CA ARG A 7 25.28 2.50 14.65
C ARG A 7 23.99 1.68 14.47
N PRO A 8 23.98 0.37 14.77
CA PRO A 8 22.79 -0.47 14.60
C PRO A 8 21.52 0.10 15.27
N GLN A 9 21.66 0.68 16.47
CA GLN A 9 20.55 1.29 17.19
C GLN A 9 19.93 2.49 16.46
N VAL A 10 20.71 3.20 15.64
CA VAL A 10 20.21 4.31 14.81
C VAL A 10 19.40 3.76 13.64
N VAL A 11 19.86 2.67 13.02
CA VAL A 11 19.13 2.00 11.95
C VAL A 11 17.80 1.44 12.47
N ASP A 12 17.83 0.74 13.60
CA ASP A 12 16.63 0.18 14.23
C ASP A 12 15.61 1.25 14.62
N ALA A 13 16.05 2.34 15.26
CA ALA A 13 15.18 3.44 15.63
C ALA A 13 14.59 4.14 14.40
N THR A 14 15.37 4.29 13.33
CA THR A 14 14.90 4.87 12.06
C THR A 14 13.87 3.96 11.40
N ALA A 15 14.11 2.64 11.36
CA ALA A 15 13.19 1.66 10.82
C ALA A 15 11.86 1.64 11.60
N ALA A 16 11.92 1.71 12.93
CA ALA A 16 10.72 1.84 13.77
C ALA A 16 9.94 3.14 13.45
N GLY A 17 10.65 4.26 13.26
CA GLY A 17 10.03 5.52 12.84
C GLY A 17 9.33 5.43 11.49
N GLN A 18 9.93 4.73 10.51
CA GLN A 18 9.31 4.50 9.20
C GLN A 18 8.09 3.58 9.28
N ALA A 19 8.12 2.56 10.14
CA ALA A 19 6.96 1.72 10.39
C ALA A 19 5.80 2.54 10.98
N LEU A 20 6.07 3.41 11.95
CA LEU A 20 5.04 4.30 12.52
C LEU A 20 4.49 5.29 11.49
N ALA A 21 5.34 5.86 10.64
CA ALA A 21 4.90 6.74 9.55
C ALA A 21 3.99 6.00 8.56
N ALA A 22 4.32 4.76 8.20
CA ALA A 22 3.48 3.91 7.36
C ALA A 22 2.10 3.66 7.97
N LEU A 23 2.04 3.40 9.28
CA LEU A 23 0.76 3.24 10.00
C LEU A 23 -0.06 4.52 9.98
N ALA A 24 0.57 5.67 10.22
CA ALA A 24 -0.11 6.96 10.17
C ALA A 24 -0.71 7.25 8.79
N THR A 25 0.01 6.95 7.70
CA THR A 25 -0.50 7.12 6.33
C THR A 25 -1.69 6.22 6.03
N VAL A 26 -1.66 4.95 6.50
CA VAL A 26 -2.80 4.04 6.34
C VAL A 26 -4.00 4.50 7.18
N ASP A 27 -3.78 4.96 8.41
CA ASP A 27 -4.84 5.50 9.27
C ASP A 27 -5.49 6.74 8.65
N GLU A 28 -4.71 7.64 8.05
CA GLU A 28 -5.21 8.82 7.33
C GLU A 28 -6.04 8.44 6.10
N LEU A 29 -5.57 7.48 5.30
CA LEU A 29 -6.32 6.96 4.16
C LEU A 29 -7.67 6.35 4.59
N LEU A 30 -7.66 5.51 5.63
CA LEU A 30 -8.87 4.85 6.12
C LEU A 30 -9.85 5.86 6.69
N LYS A 31 -9.37 6.83 7.45
CA LYS A 31 -10.19 7.94 7.96
C LYS A 31 -10.84 8.74 6.82
N GLU A 32 -10.08 9.08 5.78
CA GLU A 32 -10.59 9.82 4.62
C GLU A 32 -11.70 9.04 3.88
N TRP A 33 -11.64 7.71 3.88
CA TRP A 33 -12.60 6.85 3.15
C TRP A 33 -13.70 6.24 4.03
N ASP A 34 -13.69 6.53 5.33
CA ASP A 34 -14.68 6.03 6.31
C ASP A 34 -16.08 6.62 6.07
N GLU A 35 -16.15 7.89 5.67
CA GLU A 35 -17.41 8.59 5.38
C GLU A 35 -17.90 8.42 3.93
N GLY A 36 -17.27 7.53 3.17
CA GLY A 36 -17.60 7.22 1.78
C GLY A 36 -16.51 7.64 0.80
N GLY A 37 -15.73 6.67 0.34
CA GLY A 37 -14.63 6.90 -0.59
C GLY A 37 -15.03 7.01 -2.07
N PRO A 38 -14.05 6.91 -2.98
CA PRO A 38 -14.25 7.05 -4.42
C PRO A 38 -15.18 6.00 -5.02
N THR A 39 -15.90 6.37 -6.07
CA THR A 39 -16.74 5.45 -6.85
C THR A 39 -15.89 4.46 -7.64
N VAL A 40 -16.34 3.22 -7.72
CA VAL A 40 -15.70 2.18 -8.54
C VAL A 40 -15.97 2.45 -10.02
N LEU A 41 -14.93 2.41 -10.86
CA LEU A 41 -15.12 2.50 -12.30
C LEU A 41 -15.85 1.28 -12.84
N ARG A 42 -16.63 1.47 -13.92
CA ARG A 42 -17.26 0.35 -14.65
C ARG A 42 -16.29 -0.75 -15.09
N ALA A 43 -15.03 -0.39 -15.34
CA ALA A 43 -13.97 -1.34 -15.72
C ALA A 43 -13.22 -1.93 -14.50
N GLY A 44 -13.64 -1.59 -13.28
CA GLY A 44 -12.93 -1.84 -12.03
C GLY A 44 -11.87 -0.80 -11.71
N GLY A 45 -11.57 -0.65 -10.42
CA GLY A 45 -10.56 0.27 -9.92
C GLY A 45 -11.00 1.73 -9.80
N LEU A 46 -10.02 2.60 -9.58
CA LEU A 46 -10.16 4.04 -9.34
C LEU A 46 -9.97 4.86 -10.60
N SER A 47 -10.65 5.99 -10.67
CA SER A 47 -10.35 7.02 -11.67
C SER A 47 -9.00 7.69 -11.36
N VAL A 48 -8.32 8.19 -12.39
CA VAL A 48 -7.08 8.99 -12.23
C VAL A 48 -7.33 10.22 -11.37
N ARG A 49 -8.51 10.84 -11.52
CA ARG A 49 -8.90 12.01 -10.73
C ARG A 49 -9.03 11.67 -9.25
N ASP A 50 -9.66 10.53 -8.92
CA ASP A 50 -9.83 10.12 -7.53
C ASP A 50 -8.49 9.71 -6.91
N LEU A 51 -7.64 8.98 -7.65
CA LEU A 51 -6.29 8.68 -7.20
C LEU A 51 -5.48 9.95 -6.91
N LYS A 52 -5.59 10.96 -7.79
CA LYS A 52 -4.95 12.27 -7.58
C LYS A 52 -5.51 13.00 -6.35
N ARG A 53 -6.82 12.94 -6.10
CA ARG A 53 -7.43 13.51 -4.89
C ARG A 53 -6.90 12.81 -3.64
N THR A 54 -6.80 11.48 -3.65
CA THR A 54 -6.22 10.70 -2.55
C THR A 54 -4.75 11.04 -2.34
N ALA A 55 -3.97 11.21 -3.41
CA ALA A 55 -2.57 11.62 -3.32
C ALA A 55 -2.40 13.00 -2.65
N VAL A 56 -3.27 13.96 -2.99
CA VAL A 56 -3.31 15.27 -2.35
C VAL A 56 -3.73 15.17 -0.88
N ALA A 57 -4.74 14.35 -0.55
CA ALA A 57 -5.19 14.18 0.82
C ALA A 57 -4.11 13.57 1.73
N LEU A 58 -3.32 12.63 1.19
CA LEU A 58 -2.22 11.98 1.91
C LEU A 58 -0.88 12.74 1.84
N ASP A 59 -0.83 13.88 1.14
CA ASP A 59 0.40 14.64 0.85
C ASP A 59 1.55 13.77 0.29
N VAL A 60 1.24 12.91 -0.68
CA VAL A 60 2.23 12.04 -1.34
C VAL A 60 2.09 12.06 -2.86
N PRO A 61 3.14 11.69 -3.62
CA PRO A 61 3.03 11.50 -5.06
C PRO A 61 1.99 10.42 -5.43
N GLU A 62 1.35 10.55 -6.61
CA GLU A 62 0.32 9.60 -7.08
C GLU A 62 0.76 8.12 -7.06
N PRO A 63 2.00 7.75 -7.46
CA PRO A 63 2.46 6.35 -7.36
C PRO A 63 2.53 5.83 -5.91
N VAL A 64 2.81 6.71 -4.95
CA VAL A 64 2.87 6.37 -3.52
C VAL A 64 1.46 6.22 -2.95
N ALA A 65 0.52 7.09 -3.34
CA ALA A 65 -0.89 6.92 -3.00
C ALA A 65 -1.45 5.60 -3.55
N ALA A 66 -1.12 5.26 -4.80
CA ALA A 66 -1.50 3.97 -5.40
C ALA A 66 -0.95 2.79 -4.60
N PHE A 67 0.28 2.88 -4.11
CA PHE A 67 0.87 1.86 -3.23
C PHE A 67 0.07 1.69 -1.93
N TRP A 68 -0.24 2.77 -1.22
CA TRP A 68 -0.97 2.69 0.05
C TRP A 68 -2.39 2.18 -0.12
N VAL A 69 -3.10 2.64 -1.16
CA VAL A 69 -4.45 2.17 -1.50
C VAL A 69 -4.46 0.68 -1.78
N GLU A 70 -3.54 0.20 -2.61
CA GLU A 70 -3.41 -1.22 -2.94
C GLU A 70 -3.03 -2.09 -1.73
N LEU A 71 -2.17 -1.57 -0.85
CA LEU A 71 -1.75 -2.27 0.35
C LEU A 71 -2.91 -2.37 1.36
N ALA A 72 -3.65 -1.28 1.57
CA ALA A 72 -4.83 -1.26 2.44
C ALA A 72 -5.93 -2.19 1.91
N TYR A 73 -6.15 -2.21 0.59
CA TYR A 73 -7.05 -3.17 -0.06
C TYR A 73 -6.57 -4.62 0.13
N GLY A 74 -5.30 -4.90 -0.14
CA GLY A 74 -4.72 -6.23 0.06
C GLY A 74 -4.76 -6.71 1.51
N ALA A 75 -4.71 -5.78 2.47
CA ALA A 75 -4.82 -6.06 3.89
C ALA A 75 -6.28 -6.26 4.35
N GLY A 76 -7.25 -6.10 3.43
CA GLY A 76 -8.67 -6.19 3.71
C GLY A 76 -9.18 -5.03 4.57
N LEU A 77 -8.50 -3.88 4.58
CA LEU A 77 -8.93 -2.68 5.31
C LEU A 77 -9.83 -1.80 4.44
N ILE A 78 -9.67 -1.88 3.11
CA ILE A 78 -10.52 -1.21 2.12
C ILE A 78 -11.17 -2.27 1.24
N ALA A 79 -12.46 -2.12 0.97
CA ALA A 79 -13.16 -2.91 -0.02
C ALA A 79 -14.21 -2.06 -0.73
N SER A 80 -14.76 -2.63 -1.79
CA SER A 80 -15.94 -2.09 -2.43
C SER A 80 -17.20 -2.45 -1.64
N ASP A 81 -18.17 -1.54 -1.52
CA ASP A 81 -19.42 -1.75 -0.78
C ASP A 81 -20.44 -2.64 -1.54
N GLY A 82 -20.28 -2.81 -2.86
CA GLY A 82 -21.13 -3.65 -3.69
C GLY A 82 -22.54 -3.11 -3.93
N GLU A 83 -22.79 -1.86 -3.57
CA GLU A 83 -24.09 -1.19 -3.74
C GLU A 83 -24.31 -0.73 -5.19
N ALA A 84 -25.52 -0.25 -5.52
CA ALA A 84 -25.87 0.19 -6.89
C ALA A 84 -24.95 1.30 -7.43
N ASP A 85 -24.51 2.20 -6.55
CA ASP A 85 -23.51 3.24 -6.80
C ASP A 85 -22.20 2.88 -6.09
N GLU A 86 -21.65 1.72 -6.48
CA GLU A 86 -20.53 1.05 -5.84
C GLU A 86 -19.34 1.98 -5.53
N ARG A 87 -18.86 1.96 -4.28
CA ARG A 87 -17.75 2.79 -3.77
C ARG A 87 -16.74 1.97 -2.99
N TYR A 88 -15.49 2.41 -3.04
CA TYR A 88 -14.49 1.95 -2.08
C TYR A 88 -14.68 2.67 -0.75
N ALA A 89 -14.61 1.92 0.35
CA ALA A 89 -14.71 2.44 1.70
C ALA A 89 -13.84 1.63 2.66
N ALA A 90 -13.62 2.17 3.87
CA ALA A 90 -13.09 1.38 4.96
C ALA A 90 -14.03 0.20 5.26
N THR A 91 -13.45 -0.97 5.50
CA THR A 91 -14.22 -2.17 5.91
C THR A 91 -14.45 -2.15 7.42
N PRO A 92 -15.37 -2.97 7.95
CA PRO A 92 -15.49 -3.18 9.40
C PRO A 92 -14.18 -3.63 10.07
N ALA A 93 -13.22 -4.21 9.34
CA ALA A 93 -11.91 -4.57 9.89
C ALA A 93 -11.07 -3.33 10.30
N TYR A 94 -11.48 -2.13 9.90
CA TYR A 94 -10.87 -0.87 10.36
C TYR A 94 -11.11 -0.64 11.86
N ASP A 95 -12.27 -1.04 12.40
CA ASP A 95 -12.55 -0.92 13.84
C ASP A 95 -11.56 -1.74 14.66
N GLU A 96 -11.39 -3.01 14.31
CA GLU A 96 -10.41 -3.90 14.95
C GLU A 96 -8.99 -3.38 14.76
N TRP A 97 -8.66 -2.89 13.56
CA TRP A 97 -7.35 -2.33 13.25
C TRP A 97 -6.93 -1.20 14.20
N ARG A 98 -7.85 -0.31 14.56
CA ARG A 98 -7.57 0.84 15.45
C ARG A 98 -7.19 0.40 16.87
N GLU A 99 -7.72 -0.71 17.32
CA GLU A 99 -7.46 -1.28 18.65
C GLU A 99 -6.14 -2.06 18.72
N LEU A 100 -5.55 -2.43 17.57
CA LEU A 100 -4.32 -3.21 17.54
C LEU A 100 -3.09 -2.40 17.99
N PRO A 101 -2.15 -3.03 18.74
CA PRO A 101 -0.83 -2.45 18.99
C PRO A 101 -0.09 -2.11 17.68
N PRO A 102 0.74 -1.05 17.63
CA PRO A 102 1.47 -0.68 16.42
C PRO A 102 2.28 -1.82 15.80
N ALA A 103 2.89 -2.68 16.61
CA ALA A 103 3.67 -3.82 16.12
C ALA A 103 2.81 -4.83 15.33
N GLU A 104 1.57 -5.08 15.78
CA GLU A 104 0.65 -6.01 15.13
C GLU A 104 0.08 -5.41 13.84
N ARG A 105 -0.27 -4.12 13.86
CA ARG A 105 -0.64 -3.36 12.66
C ARG A 105 0.45 -3.41 11.60
N TRP A 106 1.69 -3.16 12.01
CA TRP A 106 2.84 -3.22 11.12
C TRP A 106 3.05 -4.63 10.55
N ALA A 107 2.99 -5.66 11.40
CA ALA A 107 3.13 -7.05 10.97
C ALA A 107 2.06 -7.44 9.93
N ARG A 108 0.81 -6.98 10.10
CA ARG A 108 -0.27 -7.20 9.12
C ARG A 108 0.04 -6.56 7.77
N LEU A 109 0.47 -5.29 7.74
CA LEU A 109 0.82 -4.61 6.48
C LEU A 109 2.04 -5.23 5.81
N ALA A 110 3.12 -5.46 6.56
CA ALA A 110 4.34 -6.05 6.04
C ALA A 110 4.10 -7.47 5.49
N GLY A 111 3.35 -8.29 6.24
CA GLY A 111 2.95 -9.63 5.82
C GLY A 111 2.13 -9.62 4.54
N THR A 112 1.13 -8.73 4.46
CA THR A 112 0.32 -8.52 3.25
C THR A 112 1.19 -8.14 2.05
N TRP A 113 2.10 -7.18 2.21
CA TRP A 113 2.97 -6.73 1.12
C TRP A 113 3.92 -7.84 0.65
N LEU A 114 4.48 -8.63 1.57
CA LEU A 114 5.39 -9.72 1.26
C LEU A 114 4.74 -10.80 0.38
N THR A 115 3.46 -11.10 0.62
CA THR A 115 2.74 -12.18 -0.07
C THR A 115 1.91 -11.69 -1.26
N ALA A 116 1.64 -10.38 -1.37
CA ALA A 116 0.78 -9.83 -2.41
C ALA A 116 1.28 -10.11 -3.83
N THR A 117 0.41 -10.54 -4.74
CA THR A 117 0.76 -10.63 -6.17
C THR A 117 0.60 -9.30 -6.90
N ARG A 118 -0.20 -8.38 -6.36
CA ARG A 118 -0.44 -7.06 -6.95
C ARG A 118 0.82 -6.18 -6.89
N THR A 119 1.07 -5.45 -7.97
CA THR A 119 2.21 -4.55 -8.13
C THR A 119 1.72 -3.13 -8.41
N PRO A 120 1.60 -2.26 -7.37
CA PRO A 120 1.07 -0.90 -7.54
C PRO A 120 1.90 -0.02 -8.46
N GLY A 121 3.21 -0.29 -8.57
CA GLY A 121 4.14 0.50 -9.40
C GLY A 121 3.88 0.44 -10.91
N VAL A 122 2.95 -0.41 -11.39
CA VAL A 122 2.53 -0.42 -12.80
C VAL A 122 1.27 0.43 -13.08
N VAL A 123 0.64 0.99 -12.04
CA VAL A 123 -0.50 1.91 -12.18
C VAL A 123 -0.08 3.11 -13.04
N GLY A 124 -0.97 3.55 -13.94
CA GLY A 124 -0.70 4.58 -14.93
C GLY A 124 0.03 4.08 -16.19
N GLY A 125 0.58 2.86 -16.15
CA GLY A 125 1.11 2.15 -17.32
C GLY A 125 0.01 1.65 -18.25
N ARG A 126 0.41 0.91 -19.28
CA ARG A 126 -0.48 0.31 -20.31
C ARG A 126 -0.47 -1.22 -20.22
N ASP A 127 -1.63 -1.84 -20.43
CA ASP A 127 -1.76 -3.29 -20.58
C ASP A 127 -1.45 -3.76 -22.02
N ALA A 128 -1.51 -5.08 -22.26
CA ALA A 128 -1.27 -5.67 -23.59
C ALA A 128 -2.28 -5.24 -24.67
N LYS A 129 -3.39 -4.61 -24.28
CA LYS A 129 -4.44 -4.06 -25.16
C LYS A 129 -4.39 -2.52 -25.21
N ASP A 130 -3.27 -1.92 -24.78
CA ASP A 130 -3.04 -0.48 -24.70
C ASP A 130 -4.01 0.29 -23.79
N ARG A 131 -4.64 -0.38 -22.82
CA ARG A 131 -5.51 0.25 -21.83
C ARG A 131 -4.70 0.69 -20.62
N THR A 132 -5.02 1.86 -20.07
CA THR A 132 -4.38 2.35 -18.84
C THR A 132 -4.72 1.45 -17.65
N LEU A 133 -3.71 1.13 -16.85
CA LEU A 133 -3.85 0.36 -15.61
C LEU A 133 -4.28 1.29 -14.45
N SER A 134 -5.46 1.04 -13.87
CA SER A 134 -5.98 1.75 -12.71
C SER A 134 -5.56 1.11 -11.39
N ALA A 135 -5.38 1.92 -10.35
CA ALA A 135 -5.30 1.43 -8.97
C ALA A 135 -6.63 0.74 -8.60
N LEU A 136 -6.57 -0.33 -7.82
CA LEU A 136 -7.63 -1.28 -7.50
C LEU A 136 -8.25 -1.97 -8.74
N GLY A 137 -7.70 -1.73 -9.92
CA GLY A 137 -8.16 -2.30 -11.18
C GLY A 137 -7.67 -3.73 -11.40
N PRO A 138 -8.20 -4.40 -12.44
CA PRO A 138 -7.69 -5.68 -12.89
C PRO A 138 -6.27 -5.53 -13.49
N ASN A 139 -5.58 -6.66 -13.67
CA ASN A 139 -4.29 -6.76 -14.37
C ASN A 139 -3.08 -6.13 -13.67
N LEU A 140 -3.14 -5.89 -12.36
CA LEU A 140 -1.99 -5.47 -11.56
C LEU A 140 -1.16 -6.64 -11.00
N ASP A 141 -1.69 -7.86 -11.06
CA ASP A 141 -1.03 -9.05 -10.55
C ASP A 141 0.20 -9.44 -11.35
N ARG A 142 1.29 -9.72 -10.64
CA ARG A 142 2.55 -10.28 -11.15
C ARG A 142 2.93 -11.44 -10.24
N SER A 143 2.75 -12.67 -10.71
CA SER A 143 2.98 -13.89 -9.91
C SER A 143 4.39 -14.01 -9.33
N ALA A 144 5.39 -13.36 -9.95
CA ALA A 144 6.77 -13.33 -9.46
C ALA A 144 7.01 -12.30 -8.33
N ALA A 145 6.10 -11.35 -8.07
CA ALA A 145 6.32 -10.25 -7.14
C ALA A 145 6.69 -10.71 -5.71
N PRO A 146 6.00 -11.69 -5.09
CA PRO A 146 6.39 -12.19 -3.77
C PRO A 146 7.82 -12.73 -3.74
N LYS A 147 8.22 -13.51 -4.76
CA LYS A 147 9.57 -14.07 -4.88
C LYS A 147 10.64 -12.98 -5.01
N VAL A 148 10.34 -11.94 -5.80
CA VAL A 148 11.26 -10.80 -5.99
C VAL A 148 11.43 -10.04 -4.67
N ARG A 149 10.35 -9.72 -3.95
CA ARG A 149 10.42 -9.05 -2.64
C ARG A 149 11.28 -9.82 -1.65
N HIS A 150 11.02 -11.12 -1.49
CA HIS A 150 11.80 -11.98 -0.59
C HIS A 150 13.28 -12.02 -0.97
N ARG A 151 13.61 -12.11 -2.27
CA ARG A 151 15.00 -12.12 -2.72
C ARG A 151 15.71 -10.80 -2.45
N VAL A 152 15.04 -9.67 -2.68
CA VAL A 152 15.60 -8.34 -2.37
C VAL A 152 15.85 -8.21 -0.87
N LEU A 153 14.88 -8.56 -0.03
CA LEU A 153 15.04 -8.50 1.42
C LEU A 153 16.13 -9.45 1.93
N ALA A 154 16.24 -10.66 1.36
CA ALA A 154 17.31 -11.59 1.71
C ALA A 154 18.70 -11.04 1.35
N LEU A 155 18.81 -10.32 0.23
CA LEU A 155 20.06 -9.64 -0.14
C LEU A 155 20.38 -8.49 0.83
N LEU A 156 19.38 -7.67 1.18
CA LEU A 156 19.53 -6.59 2.16
C LEU A 156 19.89 -7.11 3.56
N ALA A 157 19.28 -8.22 3.98
CA ALA A 157 19.58 -8.88 5.25
C ALA A 157 21.00 -9.50 5.31
N GLY A 158 21.67 -9.65 4.16
CA GLY A 158 23.07 -10.08 4.08
C GLY A 158 24.08 -8.95 4.24
N LEU A 159 23.63 -7.70 4.36
CA LEU A 159 24.51 -6.56 4.61
C LEU A 159 25.01 -6.58 6.08
N PRO A 160 26.22 -6.04 6.35
CA PRO A 160 26.68 -5.86 7.72
C PRO A 160 25.70 -5.02 8.55
N GLU A 161 25.63 -5.26 9.86
CA GLU A 161 24.84 -4.42 10.75
C GLU A 161 25.24 -2.94 10.62
N GLY A 162 24.25 -2.07 10.49
CA GLY A 162 24.49 -0.63 10.35
C GLY A 162 24.83 -0.16 8.93
N ALA A 163 24.86 -1.04 7.93
CA ALA A 163 25.07 -0.68 6.52
C ALA A 163 23.80 -0.19 5.80
#